data_AF-A0A0K8TCU0-F1
#
_entry.id   AF-A0A0K8TCU0-F1
#
_cell.length_a   1.000
_cell.length_b   1.000
_cell.length_c   1.000
_cell.angle_alpha   90.00
_cell.angle_beta   90.00
_cell.angle_gamma   90.00
#
_symmetry.space_group_name_H-M   'P 1'
#
loop_
_entity.id
_entity.type
_entity.pdbx_description
1 polymer ?
#
loop_
_entity_poly.entity_id
_entity_poly.type
_entity_poly.pdbx_seq_one_letter_code
_entity_poly.pdbx_strand_id
1 'polypeptide(L)'
;MVTGKYDVQGKVLLFPITGKGVANLTLNDVDVEAALDYRLYKKKKEEYGEAIKHHVKFDANGFRIHLTNLFNGDRLLGDNMNLILNENWKEVLNDLKPSISSTVGQIIVTIINQIFELIPYSQFFIKT
;
A
#
# COMPACT_ATOMS: atom_id res chain seq x y z
N MET A 1 2.34 7.61 -8.88
CA MET A 1 3.59 6.86 -9.14
C MET A 1 4.30 6.63 -7.82
N VAL A 2 4.74 5.41 -7.57
CA VAL A 2 5.51 5.00 -6.38
C VAL A 2 6.82 4.39 -6.86
N THR A 3 7.93 4.82 -6.27
CA THR A 3 9.26 4.27 -6.55
C THR A 3 9.85 3.71 -5.27
N GLY A 4 10.46 2.54 -5.32
CA GLY A 4 11.01 1.91 -4.13
C GLY A 4 12.07 0.87 -4.43
N LYS A 5 12.93 0.58 -3.45
CA LYS A 5 13.85 -0.56 -3.55
C LYS A 5 13.03 -1.85 -3.42
N TYR A 6 13.34 -2.83 -4.25
CA TYR A 6 12.72 -4.15 -4.18
C TYR A 6 13.79 -5.23 -4.11
N ASP A 7 13.42 -6.35 -3.52
CA ASP A 7 14.15 -7.62 -3.50
C ASP A 7 13.11 -8.71 -3.70
N VAL A 8 13.18 -9.43 -4.82
CA VAL A 8 12.22 -10.48 -5.17
C VAL A 8 12.95 -11.76 -5.49
N GLN A 9 12.43 -12.86 -4.97
CA GLN A 9 12.79 -14.21 -5.37
C GLN A 9 11.53 -15.06 -5.25
N GLY A 10 11.04 -15.61 -6.37
CA GLY A 10 9.82 -16.41 -6.34
C GLY A 10 9.22 -16.57 -7.71
N LYS A 11 7.89 -16.49 -7.76
CA LYS A 11 7.10 -16.56 -8.99
C LYS A 11 6.04 -15.47 -9.00
N VAL A 12 5.80 -14.88 -10.16
CA VAL A 12 4.61 -14.05 -10.42
C VAL A 12 3.78 -14.80 -11.45
N LEU A 13 2.51 -15.03 -11.14
CA LEU A 13 1.65 -15.99 -11.86
C LEU A 13 2.30 -17.38 -11.87
N LEU A 14 2.85 -17.80 -13.02
CA LEU A 14 3.58 -19.06 -13.21
C LEU A 14 5.07 -18.84 -13.52
N PHE A 15 5.50 -17.59 -13.72
CA PHE A 15 6.83 -17.28 -14.22
C PHE A 15 7.81 -17.02 -13.07
N PRO A 16 8.99 -17.66 -13.09
CA PRO A 16 10.01 -17.41 -12.08
C PRO A 16 10.55 -15.98 -12.21
N ILE A 17 10.70 -15.30 -11.08
CA ILE A 17 11.23 -13.95 -11.02
C ILE A 17 12.29 -13.86 -9.91
N THR A 18 13.40 -13.19 -10.23
CA THR A 18 14.44 -12.86 -9.27
C THR A 18 15.05 -11.51 -9.63
N GLY A 19 15.37 -10.69 -8.64
CA GLY A 19 16.01 -9.41 -8.88
C GLY A 19 16.06 -8.53 -7.65
N LYS A 20 17.03 -7.62 -7.63
CA LYS A 20 17.17 -6.59 -6.59
C LYS A 20 17.48 -5.26 -7.25
N GLY A 21 16.65 -4.27 -7.04
CA GLY A 21 16.78 -3.01 -7.75
C GLY A 21 15.76 -1.97 -7.33
N VAL A 22 15.39 -1.11 -8.27
CA VAL A 22 14.35 -0.10 -8.11
C VAL A 22 13.11 -0.57 -8.86
N ALA A 23 11.98 -0.54 -8.16
CA ALA A 23 10.66 -0.75 -8.72
C ALA A 23 10.00 0.62 -8.95
N ASN A 24 9.44 0.81 -10.14
CA ASN A 24 8.57 1.93 -10.47
C ASN A 24 7.17 1.40 -10.73
N LEU A 25 6.24 1.77 -9.86
CA LEU A 25 4.85 1.34 -9.86
C LEU A 25 3.95 2.54 -10.17
N THR A 26 3.10 2.44 -11.18
CA THR A 26 2.16 3.51 -11.55
C THR A 26 0.76 2.94 -11.63
N LEU A 27 -0.11 3.40 -10.73
CA LEU A 27 -1.54 3.11 -10.76
C LEU A 27 -2.27 4.33 -11.36
N ASN A 28 -3.27 4.08 -12.20
CA ASN A 28 -4.11 5.09 -12.82
C ASN A 28 -5.57 4.87 -12.42
N ASP A 29 -6.33 5.95 -12.32
CA ASP A 29 -7.77 5.95 -11.97
C ASP A 29 -8.03 5.10 -10.73
N VAL A 30 -7.40 5.52 -9.63
CA VAL A 30 -7.42 4.80 -8.36
C VAL A 30 -8.60 5.27 -7.51
N ASP A 31 -9.47 4.33 -7.17
CA ASP A 31 -10.54 4.52 -6.20
C ASP A 31 -10.11 3.91 -4.87
N VAL A 32 -10.22 4.66 -3.79
CA VAL A 32 -9.83 4.21 -2.44
C VAL A 32 -11.03 4.29 -1.51
N GLU A 33 -11.33 3.18 -0.86
CA GLU A 33 -12.27 3.12 0.25
C GLU A 33 -11.47 2.93 1.54
N ALA A 34 -11.63 3.86 2.48
CA ALA A 34 -10.93 3.83 3.75
C ALA A 34 -11.90 4.07 4.91
N ALA A 35 -11.90 3.16 5.87
CA ALA A 35 -12.56 3.31 7.15
C ALA A 35 -11.60 2.96 8.29
N LEU A 36 -11.93 3.45 9.48
CA LEU A 36 -11.11 3.30 10.67
C LEU A 36 -12.00 3.01 11.88
N ASP A 37 -11.74 1.89 12.55
CA ASP A 37 -12.31 1.63 13.86
C ASP A 37 -11.44 2.33 14.90
N TYR A 38 -12.07 3.08 15.80
CA TYR A 38 -11.41 3.75 16.90
C TYR A 38 -12.16 3.51 18.22
N ARG A 39 -11.46 3.67 19.33
CA ARG A 39 -12.05 3.71 20.67
C ARG A 39 -11.69 5.02 21.36
N LEU A 40 -12.52 5.40 22.32
CA LEU A 40 -12.23 6.52 23.22
C LEU A 40 -11.62 6.00 24.51
N TYR A 41 -10.63 6.73 25.02
CA TYR A 41 -10.06 6.48 26.34
C TYR A 41 -9.88 7.79 27.11
N LYS A 42 -9.90 7.72 28.44
CA LYS A 42 -9.73 8.89 29.30
C LYS A 42 -8.25 9.14 29.61
N LYS A 43 -7.80 10.38 29.42
CA LYS A 43 -6.46 10.87 29.76
C LYS A 43 -6.60 12.29 30.30
N LYS A 44 -6.06 12.57 31.50
CA LYS A 44 -6.09 13.91 32.13
C LYS A 44 -7.49 14.57 32.22
N LYS A 45 -8.53 13.77 32.52
CA LYS A 45 -9.96 14.18 32.61
C LYS A 45 -10.63 14.52 31.26
N GLU A 46 -9.94 14.34 30.14
CA GLU A 46 -10.50 14.48 28.79
C GLU A 46 -10.54 13.12 28.08
N GLU A 47 -11.36 13.00 27.04
CA GLU A 47 -11.45 11.81 26.19
C GLU A 47 -10.58 12.02 24.95
N TYR A 48 -9.76 11.02 24.62
CA TYR A 48 -8.90 10.99 23.45
C TYR A 48 -9.25 9.77 22.59
N GLY A 49 -8.99 9.87 21.30
CA GLY A 49 -9.18 8.76 20.36
C GLY A 49 -7.99 7.80 20.35
N GLU A 50 -8.23 6.56 19.96
CA GLU A 50 -7.19 5.60 19.60
C GLU A 50 -7.70 4.79 18.41
N ALA A 51 -7.00 4.89 17.29
CA ALA A 51 -7.25 4.08 16.11
C ALA A 51 -6.81 2.64 16.36
N ILE A 52 -7.73 1.69 16.18
CA ILE A 52 -7.54 0.28 16.50
C ILE A 52 -7.34 -0.55 15.25
N LYS A 53 -8.17 -0.31 14.22
CA LYS A 53 -8.16 -1.13 13.01
C LYS A 53 -8.46 -0.28 11.79
N HIS A 54 -7.72 -0.52 10.72
CA HIS A 54 -7.99 0.08 9.43
C HIS A 54 -8.75 -0.89 8.53
N HIS A 55 -9.59 -0.33 7.68
CA HIS A 55 -10.25 -1.01 6.58
C HIS A 55 -9.94 -0.20 5.33
N VAL A 56 -8.77 -0.43 4.74
CA VAL A 56 -8.35 0.23 3.50
C VAL A 56 -8.48 -0.78 2.38
N LYS A 57 -9.14 -0.37 1.31
CA LYS A 57 -9.23 -1.08 0.04
C LYS A 57 -9.04 -0.09 -1.08
N PHE A 58 -8.57 -0.57 -2.22
CA PHE A 58 -8.50 0.23 -3.41
C PHE A 58 -8.73 -0.61 -4.66
N ASP A 59 -9.23 0.07 -5.68
CA ASP A 59 -9.27 -0.41 -7.05
C ASP A 59 -8.55 0.58 -7.97
N ALA A 60 -8.13 0.12 -9.14
CA ALA A 60 -7.47 0.94 -10.14
C ALA A 60 -7.82 0.43 -11.54
N ASN A 61 -8.03 1.33 -12.49
CA ASN A 61 -8.30 0.96 -13.90
C ASN A 61 -7.03 0.88 -14.76
N GLY A 62 -5.86 1.16 -14.18
CA GLY A 62 -4.59 0.88 -14.83
C GLY A 62 -3.45 0.65 -13.85
N PHE A 63 -2.53 -0.23 -14.23
CA PHE A 63 -1.31 -0.49 -13.49
C PHE A 63 -0.14 -0.72 -14.43
N ARG A 64 0.99 -0.07 -14.15
CA ARG A 64 2.26 -0.29 -14.82
C ARG A 64 3.36 -0.58 -13.81
N ILE A 65 4.15 -1.61 -14.11
CA ILE A 65 5.32 -2.00 -13.33
C ILE A 65 6.57 -1.89 -14.19
N HIS A 66 7.63 -1.37 -13.61
CA HIS A 66 8.97 -1.56 -14.13
C HIS A 66 9.95 -1.94 -13.01
N LEU A 67 10.63 -3.06 -13.15
CA LEU A 67 11.63 -3.56 -12.22
C LEU A 67 13.02 -3.54 -12.88
N THR A 68 13.96 -2.81 -12.28
CA THR A 68 15.35 -2.78 -12.75
C THR A 68 16.14 -3.97 -12.22
N ASN A 69 17.19 -4.41 -12.92
CA ASN A 69 18.12 -5.46 -12.44
C ASN A 69 17.43 -6.80 -12.11
N LEU A 70 16.42 -7.17 -12.90
CA LEU A 70 15.91 -8.54 -12.91
C LEU A 70 16.97 -9.50 -13.48
N PHE A 71 16.97 -10.74 -13.00
CA PHE A 71 17.88 -11.81 -13.45
C PHE A 71 19.36 -11.39 -13.47
N ASN A 72 19.79 -10.68 -12.42
CA ASN A 72 21.15 -10.14 -12.29
C ASN A 72 21.57 -9.22 -13.46
N GLY A 73 20.62 -8.51 -14.06
CA GLY A 73 20.86 -7.52 -15.10
C GLY A 73 20.79 -8.06 -16.53
N ASP A 74 20.34 -9.31 -16.73
CA ASP A 74 20.05 -9.83 -18.07
C ASP A 74 18.91 -9.02 -18.71
N ARG A 75 19.24 -8.24 -19.75
CA ARG A 75 18.30 -7.32 -20.39
C ARG A 75 17.17 -8.06 -21.10
N LEU A 76 17.46 -9.17 -21.77
CA LEU A 76 16.47 -9.92 -22.53
C LEU A 76 15.43 -10.53 -21.57
N LEU A 77 15.88 -11.19 -20.50
CA LEU A 77 14.98 -11.76 -19.50
C LEU A 77 14.24 -10.68 -18.71
N GLY A 78 14.93 -9.59 -18.35
CA GLY A 78 14.34 -8.48 -17.62
C GLY A 78 13.26 -7.75 -18.41
N ASP A 79 13.51 -7.43 -19.69
CA ASP A 79 12.55 -6.75 -20.56
C ASP A 79 11.34 -7.64 -20.84
N ASN A 80 11.55 -8.93 -21.12
CA ASN A 80 10.46 -9.89 -21.31
C ASN A 80 9.61 -10.06 -20.04
N MET A 81 10.23 -10.13 -18.87
CA MET A 81 9.48 -10.23 -17.61
C MET A 81 8.68 -8.95 -17.34
N ASN A 82 9.26 -7.77 -17.57
CA ASN A 82 8.50 -6.52 -17.45
C ASN A 82 7.31 -6.49 -18.44
N LEU A 83 7.46 -7.00 -19.66
CA LEU A 83 6.34 -7.14 -20.59
C LEU A 83 5.23 -8.03 -20.02
N ILE A 84 5.58 -9.23 -19.54
CA ILE A 84 4.63 -10.17 -18.93
C ILE A 84 3.89 -9.53 -17.75
N LEU A 85 4.59 -8.81 -16.88
CA LEU A 85 3.99 -8.13 -15.73
C LEU A 85 2.98 -7.06 -16.16
N ASN A 86 3.27 -6.31 -17.23
CA ASN A 86 2.38 -5.26 -17.72
C ASN A 86 1.23 -5.80 -18.58
N GLU A 87 1.40 -6.91 -19.29
CA GLU A 87 0.31 -7.57 -20.03
C GLU A 87 -0.72 -8.19 -19.08
N ASN A 88 -0.26 -8.73 -17.95
CA ASN A 88 -1.08 -9.36 -16.91
C ASN A 88 -1.26 -8.46 -15.69
N TRP A 89 -1.29 -7.14 -15.91
CA TRP A 89 -1.24 -6.17 -14.81
C TRP A 89 -2.40 -6.31 -13.82
N LYS A 90 -3.57 -6.78 -14.27
CA LYS A 90 -4.77 -6.94 -13.43
C LYS A 90 -4.55 -8.02 -12.38
N GLU A 91 -4.07 -9.18 -12.80
CA GLU A 91 -3.75 -10.29 -11.93
C GLU A 91 -2.62 -9.91 -10.97
N VAL A 92 -1.56 -9.28 -11.48
CA VAL A 92 -0.44 -8.81 -10.65
C VAL A 92 -0.92 -7.79 -9.62
N LEU A 93 -1.79 -6.84 -10.01
CA LEU A 93 -2.35 -5.88 -9.07
C LEU A 93 -3.22 -6.56 -8.01
N ASN A 94 -4.05 -7.52 -8.41
CA ASN A 94 -4.90 -8.26 -7.47
C ASN A 94 -4.08 -9.03 -6.42
N ASP A 95 -2.93 -9.60 -6.80
CA ASP A 95 -2.01 -10.25 -5.88
C ASP A 95 -1.34 -9.25 -4.91
N LEU A 96 -1.00 -8.05 -5.40
CA LEU A 96 -0.33 -7.02 -4.60
C LEU A 96 -1.28 -6.19 -3.72
N LYS A 97 -2.56 -6.07 -4.12
CA LYS A 97 -3.60 -5.24 -3.48
C LYS A 97 -3.67 -5.43 -1.96
N PRO A 98 -3.73 -6.66 -1.41
CA PRO A 98 -3.83 -6.86 0.03
C PRO A 98 -2.62 -6.31 0.80
N SER A 99 -1.41 -6.52 0.27
CA SER A 99 -0.19 -6.03 0.90
C SER A 99 -0.10 -4.51 0.85
N ILE A 100 -0.35 -3.90 -0.31
CA ILE A 100 -0.37 -2.45 -0.48
C ILE A 100 -1.42 -1.80 0.45
N SER A 101 -2.64 -2.35 0.47
CA SER A 101 -3.73 -1.82 1.30
C SER A 101 -3.39 -1.89 2.78
N SER A 102 -2.81 -3.00 3.24
CA SER A 102 -2.39 -3.17 4.63
C SER A 102 -1.27 -2.19 5.01
N THR A 103 -0.25 -2.03 4.16
CA THR A 103 0.84 -1.07 4.40
C THR A 103 0.33 0.37 4.47
N VAL A 104 -0.51 0.78 3.53
CA VAL A 104 -1.11 2.13 3.54
C VAL A 104 -1.99 2.32 4.77
N GLY A 105 -2.80 1.33 5.14
CA GLY A 105 -3.64 1.37 6.32
C GLY A 105 -2.85 1.50 7.63
N GLN A 106 -1.73 0.81 7.76
CA GLN A 106 -0.83 0.94 8.92
C GLN A 106 -0.21 2.34 9.02
N ILE A 107 0.16 2.95 7.88
CA ILE A 107 0.65 4.33 7.85
C ILE A 107 -0.45 5.29 8.31
N ILE A 108 -1.69 5.12 7.83
CA ILE A 108 -2.84 5.93 8.24
C ILE A 108 -3.07 5.82 9.76
N VAL A 109 -3.13 4.60 10.30
CA VAL A 109 -3.29 4.37 11.75
C VAL A 109 -2.19 5.08 12.55
N THR A 110 -0.94 4.98 12.10
CA THR A 110 0.20 5.62 12.77
C THR A 110 0.03 7.14 12.82
N ILE A 111 -0.33 7.78 11.71
CA ILE A 111 -0.54 9.23 11.63
C ILE A 111 -1.74 9.66 12.48
N ILE A 112 -2.86 8.95 12.39
CA ILE A 112 -4.07 9.27 13.16
C ILE A 112 -3.81 9.14 14.66
N ASN A 113 -3.08 8.12 15.11
CA ASN A 113 -2.76 7.96 16.53
C ASN A 113 -1.84 9.08 17.04
N GLN A 114 -0.86 9.53 16.25
CA GLN A 114 -0.05 10.70 16.62
C GLN A 114 -0.90 11.96 16.82
N ILE A 115 -1.93 12.14 16.00
CA ILE A 115 -2.87 13.27 16.11
C ILE A 115 -3.79 13.08 17.34
N PHE A 116 -4.39 11.90 17.50
CA PHE A 116 -5.28 11.59 18.61
C PHE A 116 -4.59 11.59 19.98
N GLU A 117 -3.26 11.47 20.05
CA GLU A 117 -2.54 11.58 21.32
C GLU A 117 -2.43 13.02 21.85
N LEU A 118 -2.53 14.01 20.95
CA LEU A 118 -2.28 15.43 21.19
C LEU A 118 -3.56 16.23 21.43
N ILE A 119 -4.65 15.85 20.79
CA ILE A 119 -5.88 16.65 20.75
C ILE A 119 -7.05 15.84 21.35
N PRO A 120 -7.81 16.40 22.32
CA PRO A 120 -9.01 15.76 22.84
C PRO A 120 -10.07 15.50 21.77
N TYR A 121 -10.78 14.39 21.90
CA TYR A 121 -11.82 13.96 20.96
C TYR A 121 -12.91 15.01 20.73
N SER A 122 -13.29 15.73 21.78
CA SER A 122 -14.30 16.80 21.73
C SER A 122 -13.92 17.99 20.83
N GLN A 123 -12.63 18.15 20.50
CA GLN A 123 -12.18 19.19 19.57
C GLN A 123 -12.25 18.76 18.10
N PHE A 124 -12.24 17.44 17.82
CA PHE A 124 -12.44 16.92 16.47
C PHE A 124 -13.91 16.84 16.11
N PHE A 125 -14.73 16.39 17.07
CA PHE A 125 -16.14 16.13 16.86
C PHE A 125 -16.95 16.87 17.92
N ILE A 126 -17.68 17.88 17.47
CA ILE A 126 -18.63 18.61 18.32
C ILE A 126 -19.70 17.61 18.75
N LYS A 127 -19.98 17.54 20.07
CA LYS A 127 -21.10 16.77 20.58
C LYS A 127 -22.40 17.40 20.06
N THR A 128 -23.05 16.74 19.10
CA THR A 128 -24.46 16.97 18.78
C THR A 128 -25.37 16.56 19.92
#